data_AF-A0A2W2BZP9-F1
#
_entry.id   AF-A0A2W2BZP9-F1
#
_cell.length_a   1.000
_cell.length_b   1.000
_cell.length_c   1.000
_cell.angle_alpha   90.00
_cell.angle_beta   90.00
_cell.angle_gamma   90.00
#
_symmetry.space_group_name_H-M   'P 1'
#
loop_
_entity.id
_entity.type
_entity.pdbx_description
1 polymer ?
#
loop_
_entity_poly.entity_id
_entity_poly.type
_entity_poly.pdbx_seq_one_letter_code
_entity_poly.pdbx_strand_id
1 'polypeptide(L)'
;MIADSHCHAWRRWPYDARVPDPDHRGSVDALLYELDANGVDRAAVVCARIGADVGPDFANDDNNDYVATAVRRHPDRLTLVADVDGSWRPEHHRPGAAGRLRDAAGRYGLTAFTHYVRDENDGWFRTDDGREFFATAADLGLVASLSLSPAWFADLRTVAAANPTLPLLLHHQGMVRLDAPRFDAELADLLGLAELPNVYVKVSGFHYVSSPPWDVPYTEARTRLLRPIATAFGAGRLAWGSDFPAARPHVTYAQSLAVVRDHTPWWSAGERALVLGGTLDRLLGGSRP
;
A
#
# COMPACT_ATOMS: atom_id res chain seq x y z
N MET A 1 -13.70 -7.38 -13.03
CA MET A 1 -12.42 -6.66 -13.08
C MET A 1 -11.64 -6.98 -11.81
N ILE A 2 -10.35 -7.28 -11.95
CA ILE A 2 -9.40 -7.47 -10.87
C ILE A 2 -8.39 -6.33 -10.95
N ALA A 3 -8.11 -5.67 -9.83
CA ALA A 3 -7.16 -4.58 -9.76
C ALA A 3 -6.24 -4.74 -8.54
N ASP A 4 -4.94 -4.70 -8.80
CA ASP A 4 -3.91 -4.80 -7.78
C ASP A 4 -3.72 -3.45 -7.08
N SER A 5 -4.15 -3.34 -5.82
CA SER A 5 -4.02 -2.09 -5.05
C SER A 5 -2.62 -1.85 -4.49
N HIS A 6 -1.73 -2.83 -4.56
CA HIS A 6 -0.39 -2.72 -4.00
C HIS A 6 0.59 -3.60 -4.74
N CYS A 7 1.34 -2.97 -5.63
CA CYS A 7 2.58 -3.50 -6.17
C CYS A 7 3.60 -2.38 -6.25
N HIS A 8 4.84 -2.74 -6.53
CA HIS A 8 5.94 -1.84 -6.81
C HIS A 8 6.48 -2.14 -8.20
N ALA A 9 7.24 -1.19 -8.72
CA ALA A 9 8.15 -1.43 -9.82
C ALA A 9 9.40 -0.60 -9.59
N TRP A 10 10.57 -1.20 -9.73
CA TRP A 10 11.87 -0.59 -9.53
C TRP A 10 12.73 -0.81 -10.77
N ARG A 11 13.54 0.20 -11.13
CA ARG A 11 14.52 0.05 -12.20
C ARG A 11 15.59 -0.97 -11.81
N ARG A 12 15.94 -1.01 -10.53
CA ARG A 12 16.92 -1.93 -9.98
C ARG A 12 16.40 -2.53 -8.67
N TRP A 13 16.57 -3.83 -8.50
CA TRP A 13 16.17 -4.58 -7.31
C TRP A 13 16.77 -3.92 -6.06
N PRO A 14 15.92 -3.44 -5.12
CA PRO A 14 16.39 -2.55 -4.07
C PRO A 14 16.96 -3.27 -2.85
N TYR A 15 16.80 -4.59 -2.75
CA TYR A 15 17.19 -5.38 -1.59
C TYR A 15 18.62 -5.94 -1.76
N ASP A 16 18.77 -7.22 -2.14
CA ASP A 16 20.08 -7.82 -2.38
C ASP A 16 20.58 -7.54 -3.80
N ALA A 17 21.52 -6.59 -3.94
CA ALA A 17 22.09 -6.21 -5.23
C ALA A 17 22.88 -7.33 -5.95
N ARG A 18 23.14 -8.47 -5.30
CA ARG A 18 23.88 -9.61 -5.86
C ARG A 18 22.98 -10.58 -6.64
N VAL A 19 21.66 -10.36 -6.66
CA VAL A 19 20.77 -11.18 -7.47
C VAL A 19 21.21 -11.15 -8.95
N PRO A 20 21.16 -12.26 -9.69
CA PRO A 20 21.67 -12.32 -11.07
C PRO A 20 20.93 -11.42 -12.09
N ASP A 21 19.73 -10.94 -11.77
CA ASP A 21 18.82 -10.22 -12.66
C ASP A 21 18.24 -8.92 -12.06
N PRO A 22 19.06 -8.05 -11.43
CA PRO A 22 18.55 -6.98 -10.57
C PRO A 22 17.71 -5.95 -11.32
N ASP A 23 17.97 -5.74 -12.61
CA ASP A 23 17.29 -4.70 -13.38
C ASP A 23 15.95 -5.17 -14.00
N HIS A 24 15.68 -6.48 -14.02
CA HIS A 24 14.45 -7.04 -14.58
C HIS A 24 13.51 -7.59 -13.50
N ARG A 25 14.07 -8.12 -12.41
CA ARG A 25 13.36 -8.82 -11.33
C ARG A 25 12.18 -8.04 -10.73
N GLY A 26 12.27 -6.72 -10.69
CA GLY A 26 11.20 -5.86 -10.19
C GLY A 26 10.75 -4.78 -11.16
N SER A 27 11.04 -4.93 -12.44
CA SER A 27 10.75 -3.92 -13.46
C SER A 27 9.24 -3.79 -13.76
N VAL A 28 8.87 -2.68 -14.40
CA VAL A 28 7.51 -2.46 -14.94
C VAL A 28 7.13 -3.56 -15.93
N ASP A 29 8.05 -3.99 -16.80
CA ASP A 29 7.77 -5.02 -17.80
C ASP A 29 7.47 -6.36 -17.13
N ALA A 30 8.20 -6.70 -16.05
CA ALA A 30 7.91 -7.87 -15.25
C ALA A 30 6.55 -7.77 -14.53
N LEU A 31 6.20 -6.58 -14.02
CA LEU A 31 4.87 -6.35 -13.43
C LEU A 31 3.77 -6.55 -14.49
N LEU A 32 3.87 -5.93 -15.66
CA LEU A 32 2.87 -6.06 -16.73
C LEU A 32 2.70 -7.52 -17.17
N TYR A 33 3.80 -8.27 -17.28
CA TYR A 33 3.75 -9.70 -17.53
C TYR A 33 2.95 -10.46 -16.46
N GLU A 34 3.19 -10.18 -15.17
CA GLU A 34 2.43 -10.82 -14.09
C GLU A 34 0.95 -10.43 -14.11
N LEU A 35 0.62 -9.17 -14.43
CA LEU A 35 -0.77 -8.77 -14.59
C LEU A 35 -1.47 -9.59 -15.68
N ASP A 36 -0.85 -9.70 -16.86
CA ASP A 36 -1.41 -10.43 -18.00
C ASP A 36 -1.51 -11.93 -17.72
N ALA A 37 -0.46 -12.53 -17.14
CA ALA A 37 -0.40 -13.95 -16.83
C ALA A 37 -1.45 -14.37 -15.78
N ASN A 38 -1.91 -13.46 -14.93
CA ASN A 38 -2.86 -13.72 -13.85
C ASN A 38 -4.26 -13.13 -14.10
N GLY A 39 -4.50 -12.51 -15.26
CA GLY A 39 -5.78 -11.91 -15.61
C GLY A 39 -6.15 -10.70 -14.73
N VAL A 40 -5.15 -9.91 -14.33
CA VAL A 40 -5.34 -8.66 -13.58
C VAL A 40 -5.41 -7.48 -14.54
N ASP A 41 -6.51 -6.75 -14.48
CA ASP A 41 -6.81 -5.69 -15.45
C ASP A 41 -5.92 -4.47 -15.22
N ARG A 42 -5.72 -4.06 -13.97
CA ARG A 42 -5.00 -2.82 -13.61
C ARG A 42 -4.21 -2.94 -12.31
N ALA A 43 -3.26 -2.04 -12.10
CA ALA A 43 -2.49 -1.97 -10.86
C ALA A 43 -2.23 -0.52 -10.41
N ALA A 44 -2.31 -0.29 -9.10
CA ALA A 44 -1.77 0.87 -8.42
C ALA A 44 -0.31 0.56 -8.02
N VAL A 45 0.63 1.22 -8.71
CA VAL A 45 2.06 1.06 -8.47
C VAL A 45 2.48 2.03 -7.37
N VAL A 46 2.62 1.49 -6.17
CA VAL A 46 3.10 2.18 -4.98
C VAL A 46 4.60 2.39 -5.13
N CYS A 47 5.01 3.65 -5.23
CA CYS A 47 6.43 3.97 -5.31
C CYS A 47 7.07 3.78 -3.94
N ALA A 48 8.27 3.24 -3.93
CA ALA A 48 9.13 3.21 -2.76
C ALA A 48 10.52 3.61 -3.25
N ARG A 49 10.97 4.80 -2.88
CA ARG A 49 12.28 5.33 -3.31
C ARG A 49 13.40 4.74 -2.46
N ILE A 50 13.57 3.43 -2.61
CA ILE A 50 14.47 2.57 -1.83
C ILE A 50 15.60 1.99 -2.67
N GLY A 51 16.65 1.53 -2.00
CA GLY A 51 17.76 0.82 -2.61
C GLY A 51 18.87 0.66 -1.58
N ALA A 52 19.53 -0.50 -1.58
CA ALA A 52 20.64 -0.78 -0.69
C ALA A 52 21.70 0.33 -0.75
N ASP A 53 22.26 0.67 0.42
CA ASP A 53 23.31 1.67 0.68
C ASP A 53 24.67 1.35 0.00
N VAL A 54 24.66 0.65 -1.14
CA VAL A 54 25.84 0.36 -1.97
C VAL A 54 26.20 1.58 -2.81
N GLY A 55 26.55 2.66 -2.13
CA GLY A 55 27.07 3.90 -2.72
C GLY A 55 26.29 5.16 -2.30
N PRO A 56 26.79 6.35 -2.67
CA PRO A 56 26.16 7.63 -2.32
C PRO A 56 24.81 7.88 -3.00
N ASP A 57 24.48 7.11 -4.04
CA ASP A 57 23.27 7.26 -4.85
C ASP A 57 22.29 6.10 -4.56
N PHE A 58 21.11 6.42 -4.01
CA PHE A 58 20.04 5.43 -3.83
C PHE A 58 19.62 4.84 -5.18
N ALA A 59 19.63 3.52 -5.30
CA ALA A 59 19.41 2.81 -6.58
C ALA A 59 18.10 3.16 -7.30
N ASN A 60 17.08 3.63 -6.58
CA ASN A 60 15.79 4.05 -7.14
C ASN A 60 15.35 5.42 -6.57
N ASP A 61 16.25 6.38 -6.43
CA ASP A 61 15.87 7.76 -6.05
C ASP A 61 14.80 8.34 -7.00
N ASP A 62 14.88 7.99 -8.28
CA ASP A 62 13.98 8.41 -9.35
C ASP A 62 12.71 7.56 -9.48
N ASN A 63 12.35 6.75 -8.47
CA ASN A 63 11.27 5.76 -8.59
C ASN A 63 9.93 6.37 -9.02
N ASN A 64 9.59 7.55 -8.49
CA ASN A 64 8.38 8.27 -8.91
C ASN A 64 8.39 8.59 -10.42
N ASP A 65 9.51 9.06 -10.96
CA ASP A 65 9.66 9.38 -12.38
C ASP A 65 9.65 8.13 -13.27
N TYR A 66 10.30 7.06 -12.81
CA TYR A 66 10.29 5.76 -13.47
C TYR A 66 8.86 5.22 -13.64
N VAL A 67 8.09 5.19 -12.54
CA VAL A 67 6.70 4.73 -12.56
C VAL A 67 5.80 5.70 -13.32
N ALA A 68 5.96 7.01 -13.17
CA ALA A 68 5.21 8.00 -13.94
C ALA A 68 5.38 7.83 -15.45
N THR A 69 6.59 7.48 -15.90
CA THR A 69 6.88 7.19 -17.31
C THR A 69 6.13 5.96 -17.79
N ALA A 70 6.06 4.90 -16.98
CA ALA A 70 5.27 3.71 -17.29
C ALA A 70 3.77 4.00 -17.35
N VAL A 71 3.24 4.78 -16.41
CA VAL A 71 1.82 5.19 -16.40
C VAL A 71 1.46 5.97 -17.66
N ARG A 72 2.32 6.85 -18.16
CA ARG A 72 2.09 7.54 -19.44
C ARG A 72 2.03 6.60 -20.64
N ARG A 73 2.76 5.48 -20.59
CA ARG A 73 2.78 4.46 -21.66
C ARG A 73 1.61 3.48 -21.55
N HIS A 74 1.12 3.24 -20.33
CA HIS A 74 0.06 2.27 -20.03
C HIS A 74 -1.03 2.87 -19.10
N PRO A 75 -1.67 3.99 -19.48
CA PRO A 75 -2.59 4.73 -18.59
C PRO A 75 -3.89 3.98 -18.29
N ASP A 76 -4.22 2.98 -19.11
CA ASP A 76 -5.34 2.06 -18.92
C ASP A 76 -4.98 0.87 -18.02
N ARG A 77 -3.69 0.64 -17.73
CA ARG A 77 -3.22 -0.48 -16.91
C ARG A 77 -2.65 -0.06 -15.57
N LEU A 78 -1.96 1.08 -15.49
CA LEU A 78 -1.18 1.47 -14.33
C LEU A 78 -1.65 2.82 -13.76
N THR A 79 -1.68 2.92 -12.44
CA THR A 79 -1.86 4.18 -11.70
C THR A 79 -0.65 4.42 -10.81
N LEU A 80 -0.13 5.65 -10.80
CA LEU A 80 0.97 6.06 -9.94
C LEU A 80 0.44 6.35 -8.54
N VAL A 81 1.12 5.80 -7.52
CA VAL A 81 0.97 6.21 -6.12
C VAL A 81 2.34 6.67 -5.64
N ALA A 82 2.63 7.97 -5.80
CA ALA A 82 3.97 8.53 -5.63
C ALA A 82 4.43 8.58 -4.16
N ASP A 83 5.70 8.30 -3.90
CA ASP A 83 6.34 8.44 -2.60
C ASP A 83 6.71 9.90 -2.34
N VAL A 84 6.04 10.53 -1.38
CA VAL A 84 6.18 11.97 -1.09
C VAL A 84 7.02 12.22 0.16
N ASP A 85 6.92 11.36 1.18
CA ASP A 85 7.59 11.54 2.47
C ASP A 85 8.00 10.20 3.10
N GLY A 86 8.54 9.27 2.31
CA GLY A 86 8.97 7.96 2.81
C GLY A 86 10.16 8.02 3.78
N SER A 87 10.19 7.11 4.76
CA SER A 87 11.17 7.08 5.86
C SER A 87 12.63 6.87 5.46
N TRP A 88 12.87 6.45 4.21
CA TRP A 88 14.19 6.34 3.61
C TRP A 88 14.73 7.67 3.09
N ARG A 89 13.91 8.72 3.08
CA ARG A 89 14.24 10.03 2.50
C ARG A 89 14.86 10.96 3.54
N PRO A 90 15.87 11.79 3.17
CA PRO A 90 16.38 12.83 4.05
C PRO A 90 15.33 13.90 4.38
N GLU A 91 14.35 14.09 3.49
CA GLU A 91 13.22 15.01 3.67
C GLU A 91 12.13 14.48 4.61
N HIS A 92 12.17 13.20 4.99
CA HIS A 92 11.14 12.56 5.82
C HIS A 92 10.90 13.35 7.11
N HIS A 93 9.63 13.70 7.35
CA HIS A 93 9.18 14.46 8.52
C HIS A 93 9.90 15.81 8.71
N ARG A 94 10.56 16.34 7.67
CA ARG A 94 11.14 17.70 7.65
C ARG A 94 10.07 18.72 7.25
N PRO A 95 10.19 19.98 7.70
CA PRO A 95 9.24 21.03 7.37
C PRO A 95 8.94 21.15 5.87
N GLY A 96 7.70 21.54 5.55
CA GLY A 96 7.26 21.75 4.17
C GLY A 96 6.78 20.50 3.43
N ALA A 97 6.39 19.43 4.15
CA ALA A 97 5.83 18.22 3.57
C ALA A 97 4.59 18.49 2.71
N ALA A 98 3.71 19.40 3.15
CA ALA A 98 2.53 19.81 2.39
C ALA A 98 2.89 20.46 1.05
N GLY A 99 3.96 21.28 1.01
CA GLY A 99 4.49 21.85 -0.23
C GLY A 99 4.97 20.77 -1.20
N ARG A 100 5.78 19.81 -0.69
CA ARG A 100 6.24 18.66 -1.49
C ARG A 100 5.08 17.83 -2.04
N LEU A 101 4.00 17.67 -1.27
CA LEU A 101 2.79 16.98 -1.74
C LEU A 101 2.10 17.74 -2.87
N ARG A 102 1.91 19.06 -2.76
CA ARG A 102 1.32 19.89 -3.83
C ARG A 102 2.15 19.82 -5.11
N ASP A 103 3.47 19.91 -4.98
CA ASP A 103 4.39 19.83 -6.11
C ASP A 103 4.32 18.47 -6.80
N ALA A 104 4.32 17.38 -6.03
CA ALA A 104 4.15 16.02 -6.57
C ALA A 104 2.78 15.83 -7.24
N ALA A 105 1.71 16.30 -6.61
CA ALA A 105 0.35 16.23 -7.15
C ALA A 105 0.25 16.95 -8.50
N GLY A 106 0.78 18.17 -8.61
CA GLY A 106 0.79 18.95 -9.85
C GLY A 106 1.69 18.35 -10.93
N ARG A 107 2.90 17.89 -10.56
CA ARG A 107 3.87 17.31 -11.50
C ARG A 107 3.37 16.02 -12.15
N TYR A 108 2.70 15.17 -11.37
CA TYR A 108 2.33 13.83 -11.82
C TYR A 108 0.83 13.63 -12.09
N GLY A 109 -0.02 14.61 -11.76
CA GLY A 109 -1.47 14.46 -11.84
C GLY A 109 -1.97 13.35 -10.92
N LEU A 110 -1.55 13.38 -9.65
CA LEU A 110 -1.81 12.29 -8.70
C LEU A 110 -3.29 12.16 -8.38
N THR A 111 -3.77 10.93 -8.32
CA THR A 111 -5.03 10.56 -7.63
C THR A 111 -4.76 9.98 -6.24
N ALA A 112 -3.52 9.58 -5.98
CA ALA A 112 -3.08 8.98 -4.74
C ALA A 112 -1.58 9.22 -4.50
N PHE A 113 -1.17 9.22 -3.24
CA PHE A 113 0.24 9.23 -2.84
C PHE A 113 0.49 8.16 -1.79
N THR A 114 1.75 7.86 -1.52
CA THR A 114 2.17 6.98 -0.44
C THR A 114 3.10 7.67 0.54
N HIS A 115 2.97 7.30 1.79
CA HIS A 115 3.81 7.76 2.90
C HIS A 115 4.22 6.56 3.74
N TYR A 116 5.53 6.36 3.86
CA TYR A 116 6.13 5.31 4.68
C TYR A 116 6.69 5.95 5.94
N VAL A 117 6.12 5.61 7.09
CA VAL A 117 6.70 6.00 8.39
C VAL A 117 7.65 4.92 8.91
N ARG A 118 8.36 5.21 9.99
CA ARG A 118 9.14 4.20 10.72
C ARG A 118 8.21 3.34 11.57
N ASP A 119 8.67 2.17 12.01
CA ASP A 119 7.90 1.30 12.88
C ASP A 119 7.58 1.99 14.22
N GLU A 120 8.53 2.74 14.78
CA GLU A 120 8.30 3.56 15.95
C GLU A 120 7.50 4.82 15.61
N ASN A 121 6.49 5.10 16.43
CA ASN A 121 5.74 6.35 16.35
C ASN A 121 6.56 7.51 16.95
N ASP A 122 7.06 8.40 16.09
CA ASP A 122 7.83 9.58 16.46
C ASP A 122 6.95 10.82 16.78
N GLY A 123 5.63 10.68 16.65
CA GLY A 123 4.65 11.72 16.91
C GLY A 123 4.45 12.74 15.80
N TRP A 124 5.03 12.54 14.61
CA TRP A 124 4.96 13.54 13.54
C TRP A 124 3.53 13.88 13.10
N PHE A 125 2.60 12.91 13.11
CA PHE A 125 1.18 13.15 12.78
C PHE A 125 0.50 14.18 13.71
N ARG A 126 1.05 14.40 14.91
CA ARG A 126 0.53 15.35 15.89
C ARG A 126 1.09 16.77 15.71
N THR A 127 2.14 16.93 14.91
CA THR A 127 2.77 18.23 14.62
C THR A 127 1.93 19.05 13.64
N ASP A 128 2.21 20.36 13.56
CA ASP A 128 1.55 21.24 12.60
C ASP A 128 1.87 20.85 11.15
N ASP A 129 3.12 20.46 10.85
CA ASP A 129 3.53 19.96 9.52
C ASP A 129 2.73 18.70 9.13
N GLY A 130 2.58 17.73 10.04
CA GLY A 130 1.82 16.51 9.80
C GLY A 130 0.34 16.79 9.57
N ARG A 131 -0.25 17.68 10.38
CA ARG A 131 -1.65 18.11 10.22
C ARG A 131 -1.87 18.83 8.89
N GLU A 132 -0.98 19.74 8.51
CA GLU A 132 -1.05 20.45 7.22
C GLU A 132 -0.91 19.48 6.05
N PHE A 133 -0.02 18.50 6.15
CA PHE A 133 0.19 17.48 5.11
C PHE A 133 -1.10 16.70 4.79
N PHE A 134 -1.78 16.19 5.81
CA PHE A 134 -3.03 15.45 5.61
C PHE A 134 -4.21 16.34 5.22
N ALA A 135 -4.31 17.56 5.76
CA ALA A 135 -5.32 18.52 5.32
C ALA A 135 -5.13 18.87 3.84
N THR A 136 -3.88 19.08 3.41
CA THR A 136 -3.55 19.32 2.00
C THR A 136 -3.91 18.13 1.11
N ALA A 137 -3.66 16.89 1.56
CA ALA A 137 -4.09 15.71 0.84
C ALA A 137 -5.62 15.65 0.65
N ALA A 138 -6.37 16.01 1.69
CA ALA A 138 -7.83 16.07 1.66
C ALA A 138 -8.33 17.14 0.68
N ASP A 139 -7.75 18.35 0.72
CA ASP A 139 -8.08 19.47 -0.18
C ASP A 139 -7.79 19.14 -1.64
N LEU A 140 -6.74 18.36 -1.90
CA LEU A 140 -6.38 17.89 -3.24
C LEU A 140 -7.23 16.70 -3.72
N GLY A 141 -8.13 16.16 -2.91
CA GLY A 141 -8.97 15.00 -3.27
C GLY A 141 -8.20 13.69 -3.45
N LEU A 142 -7.01 13.58 -2.85
CA LEU A 142 -6.12 12.42 -3.02
C LEU A 142 -6.54 11.25 -2.13
N VAL A 143 -6.12 10.04 -2.50
CA VAL A 143 -6.04 8.89 -1.58
C VAL A 143 -4.68 8.88 -0.90
N ALA A 144 -4.66 8.82 0.43
CA ALA A 144 -3.45 8.63 1.22
C ALA A 144 -3.20 7.13 1.44
N SER A 145 -2.21 6.54 0.75
CA SER A 145 -1.81 5.16 0.95
C SER A 145 -0.70 5.07 2.00
N LEU A 146 -0.97 4.49 3.17
CA LEU A 146 -0.08 4.62 4.33
C LEU A 146 0.56 3.30 4.72
N SER A 147 1.89 3.30 4.78
CA SER A 147 2.68 2.23 5.39
C SER A 147 3.02 2.62 6.81
N LEU A 148 2.37 1.96 7.78
CA LEU A 148 2.53 2.24 9.21
C LEU A 148 2.35 0.96 10.04
N SER A 149 2.94 0.96 11.23
CA SER A 149 2.79 -0.10 12.23
C SER A 149 1.61 0.18 13.17
N PRO A 150 1.19 -0.79 14.00
CA PRO A 150 0.18 -0.56 15.03
C PRO A 150 0.48 0.60 16.01
N ALA A 151 1.75 0.97 16.19
CA ALA A 151 2.14 2.10 17.04
C ALA A 151 1.56 3.46 16.59
N TRP A 152 1.13 3.55 15.34
CA TRP A 152 0.58 4.77 14.73
C TRP A 152 -0.94 4.84 14.73
N PHE A 153 -1.66 3.77 15.09
CA PHE A 153 -3.13 3.72 14.95
C PHE A 153 -3.88 4.78 15.76
N ALA A 154 -3.38 5.14 16.95
CA ALA A 154 -3.99 6.19 17.77
C ALA A 154 -3.90 7.58 17.10
N ASP A 155 -2.74 7.91 16.53
CA ASP A 155 -2.54 9.18 15.82
C ASP A 155 -3.28 9.17 14.48
N LEU A 156 -3.31 8.03 13.78
CA LEU A 156 -4.09 7.82 12.56
C LEU A 156 -5.59 8.05 12.80
N ARG A 157 -6.15 7.60 13.93
CA ARG A 157 -7.56 7.86 14.28
C ARG A 157 -7.85 9.37 14.36
N THR A 158 -6.91 10.13 14.90
CA THR A 158 -7.01 11.61 14.97
C THR A 158 -6.94 12.22 13.57
N VAL A 159 -6.00 11.77 12.74
CA VAL A 159 -5.87 12.22 11.33
C VAL A 159 -7.14 11.94 10.53
N ALA A 160 -7.69 10.72 10.64
CA ALA A 160 -8.89 10.30 9.94
C ALA A 160 -10.11 11.13 10.33
N ALA A 161 -10.30 11.37 11.63
CA ALA A 161 -11.41 12.18 12.15
C ALA A 161 -11.31 13.66 11.73
N ALA A 162 -10.09 14.20 11.66
CA ALA A 162 -9.86 15.58 11.22
C ALA A 162 -10.05 15.77 9.70
N ASN A 163 -9.90 14.70 8.90
CA ASN A 163 -9.94 14.74 7.44
C ASN A 163 -10.96 13.73 6.87
N PRO A 164 -12.27 13.89 7.15
CA PRO A 164 -13.27 12.88 6.83
C PRO A 164 -13.45 12.60 5.33
N THR A 165 -12.99 13.52 4.46
CA THR A 165 -13.02 13.37 2.99
C THR A 165 -11.76 12.69 2.43
N LEU A 166 -10.69 12.54 3.22
CA LEU A 166 -9.44 11.91 2.81
C LEU A 166 -9.52 10.39 3.01
N PRO A 167 -9.51 9.57 1.95
CA PRO A 167 -9.42 8.13 2.10
C PRO A 167 -8.01 7.73 2.56
N LEU A 168 -7.93 6.99 3.67
CA LEU A 168 -6.70 6.48 4.27
C LEU A 168 -6.61 4.98 4.00
N LEU A 169 -5.77 4.57 3.05
CA LEU A 169 -5.64 3.19 2.60
C LEU A 169 -4.38 2.54 3.21
N LEU A 170 -4.60 1.77 4.28
CA LEU A 170 -3.54 1.14 5.06
C LEU A 170 -2.90 -0.03 4.31
N HIS A 171 -1.57 -0.09 4.35
CA HIS A 171 -0.80 -1.18 3.76
C HIS A 171 -0.94 -2.47 4.59
N HIS A 172 -0.78 -3.60 3.90
CA HIS A 172 -0.54 -4.94 4.47
C HIS A 172 -1.30 -5.27 5.77
N GLN A 173 -2.63 -5.12 5.77
CA GLN A 173 -3.47 -5.44 6.93
C GLN A 173 -3.06 -4.68 8.21
N GLY A 174 -2.58 -3.44 8.06
CA GLY A 174 -2.10 -2.60 9.16
C GLY A 174 -0.78 -3.07 9.79
N MET A 175 -0.05 -3.98 9.14
CA MET A 175 1.17 -4.60 9.67
C MET A 175 0.99 -5.29 11.03
N VAL A 176 -0.23 -5.76 11.33
CA VAL A 176 -0.52 -6.55 12.55
C VAL A 176 0.00 -7.96 12.35
N ARG A 177 1.05 -8.34 13.07
CA ARG A 177 1.74 -9.63 12.88
C ARG A 177 1.22 -10.71 13.84
N LEU A 178 1.00 -11.92 13.33
CA LEU A 178 0.52 -13.05 14.15
C LEU A 178 1.49 -13.45 15.27
N ASP A 179 2.79 -13.23 15.07
CA ASP A 179 3.85 -13.55 16.02
C ASP A 179 4.18 -12.40 16.97
N ALA A 180 3.48 -11.25 16.86
CA ALA A 180 3.68 -10.13 17.76
C ALA A 180 3.21 -10.50 19.18
N PRO A 181 3.99 -10.17 20.24
CA PRO A 181 3.58 -10.41 21.62
C PRO A 181 2.26 -9.74 22.00
N ARG A 182 1.87 -8.68 21.28
CA ARG A 182 0.66 -7.89 21.51
C ARG A 182 -0.41 -8.08 20.41
N PHE A 183 -0.35 -9.18 19.65
CA PHE A 183 -1.25 -9.45 18.53
C PHE A 183 -2.72 -9.13 18.81
N ASP A 184 -3.29 -9.62 19.92
CA ASP A 184 -4.73 -9.41 20.22
C ASP A 184 -5.07 -7.93 20.45
N ALA A 185 -4.16 -7.17 21.08
CA ALA A 185 -4.36 -5.73 21.31
C ALA A 185 -4.18 -4.94 20.01
N GLU A 186 -3.15 -5.24 19.22
CA GLU A 186 -2.90 -4.59 17.93
C GLU A 186 -4.01 -4.88 16.92
N LEU A 187 -4.56 -6.10 16.93
CA LEU A 187 -5.74 -6.44 16.15
C LEU A 187 -6.95 -5.62 16.61
N ALA A 188 -7.21 -5.54 17.92
CA ALA A 188 -8.32 -4.74 18.44
C ALA A 188 -8.21 -3.25 18.03
N ASP A 189 -7.00 -2.68 18.09
CA ASP A 189 -6.75 -1.30 17.66
C ASP A 189 -7.03 -1.11 16.16
N LEU A 190 -6.57 -2.04 15.31
CA LEU A 190 -6.88 -2.03 13.86
C LEU A 190 -8.38 -2.13 13.59
N LEU A 191 -9.07 -3.06 14.25
CA LEU A 191 -10.51 -3.24 14.08
C LEU A 191 -11.28 -2.00 14.55
N GLY A 192 -10.80 -1.32 15.59
CA GLY A 192 -11.35 -0.05 16.06
C GLY A 192 -11.28 1.06 15.01
N LEU A 193 -10.35 1.02 14.05
CA LEU A 193 -10.31 1.99 12.96
C LEU A 193 -11.50 1.85 11.99
N ALA A 194 -12.24 0.72 12.03
CA ALA A 194 -13.44 0.54 11.22
C ALA A 194 -14.60 1.47 11.60
N GLU A 195 -14.55 2.14 12.76
CA GLU A 195 -15.48 3.22 13.14
C GLU A 195 -15.33 4.46 12.25
N LEU A 196 -14.19 4.60 11.56
CA LEU A 196 -13.87 5.74 10.70
C LEU A 196 -14.21 5.36 9.25
N PRO A 197 -15.20 6.02 8.61
CA PRO A 197 -15.69 5.60 7.30
C PRO A 197 -14.68 5.80 6.17
N ASN A 198 -13.70 6.69 6.37
CA ASN A 198 -12.63 7.00 5.42
C ASN A 198 -11.37 6.14 5.59
N VAL A 199 -11.36 5.12 6.47
CA VAL A 199 -10.24 4.19 6.60
C VAL A 199 -10.52 2.89 5.82
N TYR A 200 -9.53 2.50 5.02
CA TYR A 200 -9.53 1.34 4.14
C TYR A 200 -8.29 0.48 4.42
N VAL A 201 -8.36 -0.81 4.11
CA VAL A 201 -7.26 -1.74 4.37
C VAL A 201 -6.91 -2.54 3.12
N LYS A 202 -5.62 -2.58 2.79
CA LYS A 202 -5.09 -3.44 1.74
C LYS A 202 -4.97 -4.88 2.25
N VAL A 203 -5.63 -5.81 1.57
CA VAL A 203 -5.49 -7.26 1.76
C VAL A 203 -4.30 -7.73 0.93
N SER A 204 -3.10 -7.54 1.49
CA SER A 204 -1.80 -7.76 0.85
C SER A 204 -0.75 -8.10 1.92
N GLY A 205 0.46 -8.48 1.52
CA GLY A 205 1.58 -8.61 2.47
C GLY A 205 1.43 -9.74 3.50
N PHE A 206 0.73 -10.82 3.17
CA PHE A 206 0.54 -11.96 4.09
C PHE A 206 1.86 -12.54 4.64
N HIS A 207 2.93 -12.46 3.85
CA HIS A 207 4.26 -12.90 4.22
C HIS A 207 4.89 -12.03 5.33
N TYR A 208 4.48 -10.77 5.50
CA TYR A 208 4.93 -9.92 6.61
C TYR A 208 4.28 -10.27 7.94
N VAL A 209 3.02 -10.74 7.90
CA VAL A 209 2.19 -10.98 9.09
C VAL A 209 2.17 -12.44 9.53
N SER A 210 2.86 -13.32 8.81
CA SER A 210 2.87 -14.77 9.03
C SER A 210 4.27 -15.30 9.32
N SER A 211 4.35 -16.34 10.14
CA SER A 211 5.58 -17.08 10.42
C SER A 211 5.29 -18.59 10.30
N PRO A 212 5.89 -19.31 9.32
CA PRO A 212 6.86 -18.81 8.35
C PRO A 212 6.24 -17.93 7.25
N PRO A 213 7.03 -17.05 6.59
CA PRO A 213 6.52 -16.09 5.61
C PRO A 213 6.07 -16.72 4.28
N TRP A 214 6.39 -17.99 4.02
CA TRP A 214 6.00 -18.75 2.82
C TRP A 214 4.87 -19.77 3.06
N ASP A 215 4.12 -19.65 4.17
CA ASP A 215 3.06 -20.59 4.55
C ASP A 215 1.78 -20.48 3.71
N VAL A 216 1.87 -20.41 2.38
CA VAL A 216 0.72 -20.28 1.47
C VAL A 216 -0.23 -21.49 1.65
N PRO A 217 -1.55 -21.31 1.83
CA PRO A 217 -2.31 -20.08 1.58
C PRO A 217 -2.42 -19.09 2.75
N TYR A 218 -1.67 -19.26 3.83
CA TYR A 218 -1.65 -18.46 5.08
C TYR A 218 -2.86 -18.68 5.97
N THR A 219 -3.10 -19.93 6.39
CA THR A 219 -4.36 -20.30 7.07
C THR A 219 -4.60 -19.51 8.35
N GLU A 220 -3.59 -19.34 9.20
CA GLU A 220 -3.70 -18.55 10.42
C GLU A 220 -3.97 -17.07 10.13
N ALA A 221 -3.27 -16.46 9.16
CA ALA A 221 -3.50 -15.05 8.83
C ALA A 221 -4.87 -14.82 8.21
N ARG A 222 -5.35 -15.77 7.40
CA ARG A 222 -6.71 -15.74 6.84
C ARG A 222 -7.78 -15.82 7.93
N THR A 223 -7.63 -16.73 8.89
CA THR A 223 -8.67 -16.99 9.90
C THR A 223 -8.63 -16.03 11.08
N ARG A 224 -7.44 -15.70 11.59
CA ARG A 224 -7.24 -14.92 12.82
C ARG A 224 -7.07 -13.42 12.59
N LEU A 225 -6.65 -13.00 11.40
CA LEU A 225 -6.41 -11.59 11.09
C LEU A 225 -7.37 -11.08 10.01
N LEU A 226 -7.35 -11.67 8.81
CA LEU A 226 -8.15 -11.19 7.69
C LEU A 226 -9.66 -11.34 7.92
N ARG A 227 -10.12 -12.46 8.48
CA ARG A 227 -11.56 -12.67 8.70
C ARG A 227 -12.15 -11.65 9.70
N PRO A 228 -11.52 -11.34 10.85
CA PRO A 228 -11.96 -10.23 11.69
C PRO A 228 -11.96 -8.87 10.96
N ILE A 229 -10.91 -8.56 10.19
CA ILE A 229 -10.84 -7.33 9.36
C ILE A 229 -12.01 -7.29 8.37
N ALA A 230 -12.30 -8.40 7.70
CA ALA A 230 -13.41 -8.54 6.76
C ALA A 230 -14.75 -8.23 7.40
N THR A 231 -14.99 -8.72 8.62
CA THR A 231 -16.21 -8.45 9.39
C THR A 231 -16.32 -6.97 9.78
N ALA A 232 -15.24 -6.36 10.28
CA ALA A 232 -15.27 -4.99 10.79
C ALA A 232 -15.35 -3.94 9.66
N PHE A 233 -14.53 -4.09 8.62
CA PHE A 233 -14.45 -3.11 7.53
C PHE A 233 -15.53 -3.33 6.47
N GLY A 234 -15.92 -4.58 6.23
CA GLY A 234 -16.74 -4.97 5.08
C GLY A 234 -15.97 -4.88 3.76
N ALA A 235 -16.39 -5.66 2.76
CA ALA A 235 -15.68 -5.76 1.48
C ALA A 235 -15.52 -4.41 0.75
N GLY A 236 -16.45 -3.48 0.96
CA GLY A 236 -16.41 -2.15 0.36
C GLY A 236 -15.27 -1.23 0.86
N ARG A 237 -14.56 -1.62 1.92
CA ARG A 237 -13.40 -0.90 2.47
C ARG A 237 -12.09 -1.70 2.40
N LEU A 238 -12.10 -2.83 1.68
CA LEU A 238 -10.95 -3.69 1.51
C LEU A 238 -10.54 -3.75 0.04
N ALA A 239 -9.22 -3.73 -0.21
CA ALA A 239 -8.66 -3.83 -1.56
C ALA A 239 -7.50 -4.82 -1.58
N TRP A 240 -7.55 -5.83 -2.44
CA TRP A 240 -6.46 -6.79 -2.62
C TRP A 240 -5.23 -6.14 -3.25
N GLY A 241 -4.04 -6.58 -2.86
CA GLY A 241 -2.79 -6.21 -3.53
C GLY A 241 -1.79 -7.36 -3.53
N SER A 242 -1.03 -7.52 -4.61
CA SER A 242 -0.11 -8.65 -4.79
C SER A 242 1.16 -8.53 -3.95
N ASP A 243 1.54 -7.29 -3.65
CA ASP A 243 2.82 -6.89 -3.08
C ASP A 243 4.02 -7.33 -3.94
N PHE A 244 3.79 -7.54 -5.23
CA PHE A 244 4.86 -7.76 -6.19
C PHE A 244 5.73 -6.50 -6.29
N PRO A 245 7.07 -6.62 -6.43
CA PRO A 245 7.87 -7.84 -6.39
C PRO A 245 8.45 -8.08 -4.99
N ALA A 246 8.12 -7.25 -3.99
CA ALA A 246 8.59 -7.36 -2.61
C ALA A 246 8.27 -8.73 -2.02
N ALA A 247 7.10 -9.28 -2.34
CA ALA A 247 6.63 -10.58 -1.90
C ALA A 247 7.33 -11.78 -2.56
N ARG A 248 8.03 -11.59 -3.69
CA ARG A 248 8.65 -12.67 -4.49
C ARG A 248 9.56 -13.64 -3.73
N PRO A 249 10.32 -13.23 -2.69
CA PRO A 249 11.12 -14.18 -1.90
C PRO A 249 10.29 -15.24 -1.18
N HIS A 250 8.99 -15.05 -1.02
CA HIS A 250 8.13 -15.90 -0.19
C HIS A 250 6.87 -16.41 -0.90
N VAL A 251 6.33 -15.64 -1.84
CA VAL A 251 5.05 -15.94 -2.52
C VAL A 251 5.07 -15.43 -3.95
N THR A 252 4.47 -16.20 -4.87
CA THR A 252 4.29 -15.77 -6.27
C THR A 252 3.09 -14.83 -6.42
N TYR A 253 3.04 -14.08 -7.52
CA TYR A 253 1.88 -13.24 -7.84
C TYR A 253 0.57 -14.07 -7.90
N ALA A 254 0.62 -15.22 -8.57
CA ALA A 254 -0.52 -16.14 -8.65
C ALA A 254 -1.00 -16.63 -7.28
N GLN A 255 -0.05 -16.95 -6.39
CA GLN A 255 -0.36 -17.37 -5.03
C GLN A 255 -0.97 -16.22 -4.21
N SER A 256 -0.44 -15.01 -4.27
CA SER A 256 -0.98 -13.87 -3.53
C SER A 256 -2.41 -13.51 -3.97
N LEU A 257 -2.74 -13.68 -5.25
CA LEU A 257 -4.10 -13.58 -5.76
C LEU A 257 -4.98 -14.75 -5.26
N ALA A 258 -4.51 -15.99 -5.38
CA ALA A 258 -5.27 -17.19 -5.01
C ALA A 258 -5.65 -17.22 -3.52
N VAL A 259 -4.80 -16.69 -2.63
CA VAL A 259 -5.09 -16.53 -1.19
C VAL A 259 -6.43 -15.83 -0.96
N VAL A 260 -6.72 -14.77 -1.72
CA VAL A 260 -7.95 -13.96 -1.59
C VAL A 260 -9.04 -14.46 -2.54
N ARG A 261 -8.69 -14.91 -3.75
CA ARG A 261 -9.68 -15.38 -4.72
C ARG A 261 -10.30 -16.71 -4.33
N ASP A 262 -9.52 -17.63 -3.78
CA ASP A 262 -9.90 -19.04 -3.65
C ASP A 262 -10.01 -19.50 -2.19
N HIS A 263 -9.28 -18.86 -1.27
CA HIS A 263 -9.15 -19.34 0.12
C HIS A 263 -9.85 -18.49 1.19
N THR A 264 -10.74 -17.58 0.79
CA THR A 264 -11.59 -16.76 1.69
C THR A 264 -13.08 -17.07 1.46
N PRO A 265 -13.57 -18.23 1.97
CA PRO A 265 -14.94 -18.70 1.70
C PRO A 265 -16.04 -17.86 2.36
N TRP A 266 -15.68 -16.93 3.26
CA TRP A 266 -16.64 -16.09 3.97
C TRP A 266 -17.15 -14.89 3.15
N TRP A 267 -16.55 -14.57 2.01
CA TRP A 267 -17.09 -13.57 1.10
C TRP A 267 -17.96 -14.21 0.03
N SER A 268 -19.14 -13.63 -0.17
CA SER A 268 -19.96 -13.85 -1.36
C SER A 268 -19.21 -13.45 -2.63
N ALA A 269 -19.72 -13.87 -3.80
CA ALA A 269 -19.12 -13.50 -5.08
C ALA A 269 -19.05 -11.98 -5.30
N GLY A 270 -20.08 -11.24 -4.87
CA GLY A 270 -20.13 -9.77 -4.98
C GLY A 270 -19.12 -9.08 -4.06
N GLU A 271 -19.04 -9.49 -2.80
CA GLU A 271 -18.04 -8.98 -1.85
C GLU A 271 -16.62 -9.26 -2.34
N ARG A 272 -16.37 -10.47 -2.84
CA ARG A 272 -15.06 -10.85 -3.38
C ARG A 272 -14.69 -9.99 -4.58
N ALA A 273 -15.64 -9.68 -5.47
CA ALA A 273 -15.40 -8.77 -6.60
C ALA A 273 -15.07 -7.34 -6.15
N LEU A 274 -15.66 -6.86 -5.03
CA LEU A 274 -15.27 -5.58 -4.44
C LEU A 274 -13.83 -5.62 -3.92
N VAL A 275 -13.47 -6.65 -3.14
CA VAL A 275 -12.11 -6.79 -2.58
C VAL A 275 -11.06 -6.93 -3.68
N LEU A 276 -11.33 -7.73 -4.71
CA LEU A 276 -10.37 -8.00 -5.79
C LEU A 276 -10.16 -6.83 -6.75
N GLY A 277 -10.98 -5.77 -6.71
CA GLY A 277 -10.74 -4.60 -7.56
C GLY A 277 -11.77 -3.49 -7.45
N GLY A 278 -13.05 -3.82 -7.22
CA GLY A 278 -14.13 -2.84 -7.22
C GLY A 278 -14.02 -1.76 -6.13
N THR A 279 -13.35 -2.03 -5.01
CA THR A 279 -13.07 -1.01 -3.98
C THR A 279 -11.97 -0.04 -4.41
N LEU A 280 -10.87 -0.55 -4.99
CA LEU A 280 -9.79 0.30 -5.50
C LEU A 280 -10.28 1.19 -6.65
N ASP A 281 -11.05 0.62 -7.58
CA ASP A 281 -11.60 1.36 -8.72
C ASP A 281 -12.49 2.53 -8.28
N ARG A 282 -13.33 2.33 -7.25
CA ARG A 282 -14.14 3.40 -6.67
C ARG A 282 -13.29 4.47 -5.98
N LEU A 283 -12.26 4.08 -5.25
CA LEU A 283 -11.34 5.02 -4.59
C LEU A 283 -10.61 5.91 -5.60
N LEU A 284 -9.99 5.31 -6.62
CA LEU A 284 -9.20 6.04 -7.60
C LEU A 284 -10.07 6.77 -8.64
N GLY A 285 -11.27 6.28 -8.92
CA GLY A 285 -12.25 6.92 -9.80
C GLY A 285 -12.94 8.12 -9.18
N GLY A 286 -13.19 8.10 -7.86
CA GLY A 286 -13.76 9.23 -7.12
C GLY A 286 -12.79 10.38 -6.87
N SER A 287 -11.48 10.14 -7.02
CA SER A 287 -10.40 11.13 -6.87
C SER A 287 -10.01 11.84 -8.17
N ARG A 288 -10.80 11.69 -9.25
CA ARG A 288 -10.62 12.48 -10.48
C ARG A 288 -11.42 13.79 -10.35
N PRO A 289 -10.82 14.96 -10.64
CA PRO A 289 -11.53 16.23 -10.64
C PRO A 289 -12.66 16.27 -11.68
#